data_AF-A0A0N0VD20-F1
#
_entry.id   AF-A0A0N0VD20-F1
#
_cell.length_a   1.000
_cell.length_b   1.000
_cell.length_c   1.000
_cell.angle_alpha   90.00
_cell.angle_beta   90.00
_cell.angle_gamma   90.00
#
_symmetry.space_group_name_H-M   'P 1'
#
loop_
_entity.id
_entity.type
_entity.pdbx_description
1 polymer ?
#
loop_
_entity_poly.entity_id
_entity_poly.type
_entity_poly.pdbx_seq_one_letter_code
_entity_poly.pdbx_strand_id
1 'polypeptide(L)'
;MMMPDASSRGGNGKAPLREVRVSEQVIRSCFRHAFTTEKEEVMGMLLGRLETRRFASGSGNSGAAEIAKGAASASPPLPGSVEGKVAYIWATHVSERSVQSSDRVEMSPESLASAAETADRVSAATGVNTTVLGWYHSHPKIPVVPSAVDLRTQREHQQHFESGWVGLIVSVFNAEANLNRGHCALHCFQAGPNNEHIQVPVHVVSVAELFSSVEPLQALPDSTPDLLRVLQREIGNGVRMVEEKTEHNAAAARAARGLAEAQLYELDGLVAEPTRKELLLCSLPALRAEVARLEAMLADARTSAPSAAKPS
;
A
#
# COMPACT_ATOMS: atom_id res chain seq x y z
N MET A 1 5.76 19.77 44.45
CA MET A 1 5.16 19.70 43.10
C MET A 1 6.32 19.48 42.13
N MET A 2 6.62 18.20 41.84
CA MET A 2 7.70 17.81 40.94
C MET A 2 7.26 18.04 39.50
N MET A 3 8.04 18.80 38.75
CA MET A 3 7.93 18.89 37.29
C MET A 3 8.49 17.58 36.70
N PRO A 4 7.83 16.93 35.73
CA PRO A 4 8.41 15.77 35.07
C PRO A 4 9.55 16.20 34.14
N ASP A 5 10.60 15.38 34.20
CA ASP A 5 11.91 15.52 33.57
C ASP A 5 11.84 15.53 32.04
N ALA A 6 12.50 16.51 31.42
CA ALA A 6 12.57 16.73 29.97
C ALA A 6 13.74 15.92 29.35
N SER A 7 13.82 14.62 29.65
CA SER A 7 14.91 13.75 29.21
C SER A 7 14.40 12.38 28.72
N SER A 8 13.62 12.37 27.62
CA SER A 8 13.36 11.12 26.88
C SER A 8 13.23 11.27 25.35
N ARG A 9 13.47 12.44 24.75
CA ARG A 9 13.54 12.58 23.28
C ARG A 9 14.94 12.22 22.76
N GLY A 10 15.33 10.96 22.93
CA GLY A 10 16.58 10.42 22.40
C GLY A 10 16.45 10.01 20.93
N GLY A 11 17.26 10.62 20.05
CA GLY A 11 17.92 9.99 18.89
C GLY A 11 17.14 9.38 17.71
N ASN A 12 15.81 9.27 17.76
CA ASN A 12 15.07 8.34 16.86
C ASN A 12 14.89 8.80 15.39
N GLY A 13 15.36 9.99 15.00
CA GLY A 13 14.99 10.64 13.74
C GLY A 13 15.86 10.35 12.50
N LYS A 14 16.96 9.58 12.61
CA LYS A 14 17.97 9.47 11.53
C LYS A 14 18.35 8.04 11.09
N ALA A 15 17.75 7.00 11.65
CA ALA A 15 18.08 5.63 11.25
C ALA A 15 17.65 5.35 9.79
N PRO A 16 18.52 4.77 8.94
CA PRO A 16 18.19 4.51 7.53
C PRO A 16 17.15 3.40 7.39
N LEU A 17 16.35 3.45 6.32
CA LEU A 17 15.46 2.35 5.95
C LEU A 17 16.30 1.16 5.48
N ARG A 18 16.00 -0.04 5.99
CA ARG A 18 16.74 -1.28 5.67
C ARG A 18 15.96 -2.23 4.79
N GLU A 19 14.65 -2.35 5.02
CA GLU A 19 13.77 -3.22 4.26
C GLU A 19 12.32 -2.72 4.29
N VAL A 20 11.56 -3.11 3.29
CA VAL A 20 10.11 -2.93 3.20
C VAL A 20 9.43 -4.29 3.28
N ARG A 21 8.49 -4.44 4.19
CA ARG A 21 7.59 -5.59 4.31
C ARG A 21 6.21 -5.16 3.86
N VAL A 22 5.69 -5.78 2.80
CA VAL A 22 4.49 -5.33 2.12
C VAL A 22 3.46 -6.44 2.01
N SER A 23 2.19 -6.12 2.17
CA SER A 23 1.10 -7.08 1.98
C SER A 23 0.92 -7.41 0.49
N GLU A 24 0.46 -8.62 0.20
CA GLU A 24 0.03 -8.99 -1.16
C GLU A 24 -1.06 -8.04 -1.70
N GLN A 25 -1.94 -7.55 -0.81
CA GLN A 25 -3.00 -6.60 -1.16
C GLN A 25 -2.46 -5.29 -1.73
N VAL A 26 -1.37 -4.77 -1.16
CA VAL A 26 -0.71 -3.55 -1.65
C VAL A 26 -0.12 -3.80 -3.04
N ILE A 27 0.59 -4.91 -3.24
CA ILE A 27 1.15 -5.27 -4.54
C ILE A 27 0.05 -5.38 -5.60
N ARG A 28 -1.03 -6.09 -5.28
CA ARG A 28 -2.20 -6.25 -6.15
C ARG A 28 -2.86 -4.91 -6.48
N SER A 29 -3.02 -4.03 -5.49
CA SER A 29 -3.57 -2.68 -5.65
C SER A 29 -2.73 -1.84 -6.61
N CYS A 30 -1.41 -1.79 -6.38
CA CYS A 30 -0.46 -1.06 -7.22
C CYS A 30 -0.48 -1.55 -8.67
N PHE A 31 -0.47 -2.87 -8.92
CA PHE A 31 -0.57 -3.41 -10.27
C PHE A 31 -1.93 -3.16 -10.90
N ARG A 32 -3.05 -3.37 -10.18
CA ARG A 32 -4.40 -3.09 -10.70
C ARG A 32 -4.51 -1.65 -11.15
N HIS A 33 -4.02 -0.71 -10.35
CA HIS A 33 -4.00 0.70 -10.72
C HIS A 33 -3.12 0.96 -11.95
N ALA A 34 -1.89 0.42 -11.97
CA ALA A 34 -0.96 0.58 -13.10
C ALA A 34 -1.51 0.02 -14.41
N PHE A 35 -2.29 -1.07 -14.39
CA PHE A 35 -2.91 -1.65 -15.58
C PHE A 35 -4.16 -0.92 -16.09
N THR A 36 -4.62 0.14 -15.42
CA THR A 36 -5.79 0.91 -15.87
C THR A 36 -5.51 1.74 -17.13
N THR A 37 -4.24 2.06 -17.41
CA THR A 37 -3.85 2.88 -18.56
C THR A 37 -2.41 2.60 -18.97
N GLU A 38 -2.18 2.49 -20.28
CA GLU A 38 -0.85 2.44 -20.87
C GLU A 38 -0.39 3.79 -21.42
N LYS A 39 -1.24 4.83 -21.33
CA LYS A 39 -1.04 6.12 -21.99
C LYS A 39 -0.33 7.15 -21.11
N GLU A 40 -0.43 7.00 -19.81
CA GLU A 40 0.07 7.94 -18.81
C GLU A 40 0.49 7.17 -17.56
N GLU A 41 1.32 7.78 -16.74
CA GLU A 41 1.67 7.25 -15.43
C GLU A 41 0.50 7.44 -14.47
N VAL A 42 0.37 6.52 -13.51
CA VAL A 42 -0.57 6.65 -12.39
C VAL A 42 0.21 6.69 -11.10
N MET A 43 -0.35 7.31 -10.05
CA MET A 43 0.32 7.41 -8.76
C MET A 43 -0.62 7.18 -7.58
N GLY A 44 -0.04 6.85 -6.44
CA GLY A 44 -0.76 6.80 -5.18
C GLY A 44 0.18 6.77 -3.98
N MET A 45 -0.41 6.62 -2.80
CA MET A 45 0.30 6.64 -1.53
C MET A 45 0.33 5.27 -0.87
N LEU A 46 1.40 5.01 -0.12
CA LEU A 46 1.63 3.79 0.64
C LEU A 46 1.34 4.05 2.12
N LEU A 47 0.52 3.19 2.71
CA LEU A 47 0.02 3.35 4.08
C LEU A 47 0.48 2.18 4.97
N GLY A 48 0.96 2.50 6.16
CA GLY A 48 1.52 1.50 7.05
C GLY A 48 2.11 2.04 8.35
N ARG A 49 3.11 1.33 8.89
CA ARG A 49 3.92 1.78 10.04
C ARG A 49 5.42 1.61 9.79
N LEU A 50 6.20 2.55 10.30
CA LEU A 50 7.66 2.42 10.44
C LEU A 50 8.01 1.90 11.83
N GLU A 51 8.91 0.92 11.88
CA GLU A 51 9.51 0.44 13.14
C GLU A 51 11.02 0.59 13.10
N THR A 52 11.60 1.11 14.19
CA THR A 52 13.05 1.08 14.39
C THR A 52 13.45 -0.28 14.97
N ARG A 53 14.36 -0.99 14.30
CA ARG A 53 14.95 -2.26 14.74
C ARG A 53 16.47 -2.15 14.81
N ARG A 54 17.08 -3.01 15.62
CA ARG A 54 18.54 -3.16 15.70
C ARG A 54 18.99 -4.32 14.81
N PHE A 55 19.97 -4.06 13.97
CA PHE A 55 20.58 -5.01 13.05
C PHE A 55 22.02 -5.33 13.49
N ALA A 56 22.50 -6.54 13.25
CA ALA A 56 23.88 -6.90 13.55
C ALA A 56 24.85 -6.14 12.61
N SER A 57 25.92 -5.55 13.16
CA SER A 57 27.00 -4.93 12.37
C SER A 57 27.68 -6.01 11.51
N GLY A 58 27.55 -5.89 10.19
CA GLY A 58 28.24 -6.75 9.22
C GLY A 58 27.33 -7.44 8.20
N SER A 59 26.01 -7.33 8.32
CA SER A 59 25.10 -7.76 7.24
C SER A 59 25.13 -6.71 6.13
N GLY A 60 26.01 -6.90 5.14
CA GLY A 60 25.85 -6.24 3.84
C GLY A 60 24.51 -6.60 3.21
N ASN A 61 24.15 -5.97 2.09
CA ASN A 61 22.87 -6.09 1.35
C ASN A 61 22.43 -7.52 0.93
N SER A 62 23.04 -8.60 1.45
CA SER A 62 22.56 -9.96 1.32
C SER A 62 21.51 -10.26 2.39
N GLY A 63 20.30 -10.60 1.92
CA GLY A 63 19.18 -11.00 2.76
C GLY A 63 19.47 -12.17 3.69
N ALA A 64 18.55 -12.32 4.65
CA ALA A 64 18.51 -13.30 5.74
C ALA A 64 19.44 -12.99 6.93
N ALA A 65 18.94 -12.18 7.85
CA ALA A 65 19.32 -12.24 9.26
C ALA A 65 18.05 -12.14 10.14
N GLU A 66 17.40 -13.28 10.37
CA GLU A 66 16.50 -13.44 11.53
C GLU A 66 17.35 -13.50 12.80
N ILE A 67 17.09 -12.64 13.79
CA ILE A 67 17.17 -12.98 15.22
C ILE A 67 16.07 -12.23 16.02
N ALA A 68 15.37 -13.04 16.84
CA ALA A 68 14.53 -12.77 18.01
C ALA A 68 13.12 -12.17 17.85
N LYS A 69 12.13 -13.07 17.97
CA LYS A 69 10.85 -12.82 18.67
C LYS A 69 11.13 -12.51 20.15
N GLY A 70 10.45 -11.52 20.70
CA GLY A 70 10.32 -11.39 22.16
C GLY A 70 10.21 -9.96 22.65
N ALA A 71 9.01 -9.64 23.16
CA ALA A 71 8.62 -8.67 24.17
C ALA A 71 9.64 -7.59 24.59
N ALA A 72 9.13 -6.36 24.68
CA ALA A 72 9.73 -5.24 25.38
C ALA A 72 10.23 -5.65 26.79
N SER A 73 11.49 -6.06 26.86
CA SER A 73 12.26 -6.14 28.09
C SER A 73 13.61 -5.51 27.79
N ALA A 74 13.98 -4.54 28.60
CA ALA A 74 15.21 -3.78 28.52
C ALA A 74 16.42 -4.72 28.71
N SER A 75 16.85 -5.38 27.62
CA SER A 75 18.12 -6.09 27.57
C SER A 75 19.24 -5.10 27.20
N PRO A 76 20.43 -5.20 27.83
CA PRO A 76 21.53 -4.27 27.57
C PRO A 76 21.98 -4.33 26.10
N PRO A 77 22.48 -3.22 25.53
CA PRO A 77 22.88 -3.15 24.13
C PRO A 77 24.02 -4.14 23.84
N LEU A 78 23.79 -5.05 22.90
CA LEU A 78 24.84 -5.90 22.33
C LEU A 78 25.87 -5.01 21.60
N PRO A 79 27.17 -5.17 21.89
CA PRO A 79 28.20 -4.40 21.19
C PRO A 79 28.18 -4.73 19.69
N GLY A 80 27.99 -3.70 18.86
CA GLY A 80 27.96 -3.84 17.40
C GLY A 80 26.57 -3.91 16.76
N SER A 81 25.48 -3.53 17.43
CA SER A 81 24.18 -3.38 16.74
C SER A 81 24.04 -1.99 16.09
N VAL A 82 23.64 -1.93 14.82
CA VAL A 82 23.30 -0.69 14.10
C VAL A 82 21.78 -0.51 14.06
N GLU A 83 21.28 0.68 14.36
CA GLU A 83 19.85 0.98 14.22
C GLU A 83 19.46 1.14 12.74
N GLY A 84 18.28 0.64 12.38
CA GLY A 84 17.69 0.75 11.06
C GLY A 84 16.16 0.71 11.14
N LYS A 85 15.48 1.21 10.12
CA LYS A 85 14.03 1.19 10.04
C LYS A 85 13.53 0.05 9.14
N VAL A 86 12.38 -0.51 9.48
CA VAL A 86 11.59 -1.42 8.64
C VAL A 86 10.24 -0.76 8.38
N ALA A 87 9.86 -0.64 7.12
CA ALA A 87 8.53 -0.16 6.74
C ALA A 87 7.59 -1.35 6.55
N TYR A 88 6.49 -1.39 7.28
CA TYR A 88 5.42 -2.36 7.11
C TYR A 88 4.28 -1.66 6.39
N ILE A 89 3.95 -2.11 5.19
CA ILE A 89 2.97 -1.46 4.30
C ILE A 89 1.83 -2.44 4.04
N TRP A 90 0.60 -2.04 4.37
CA TRP A 90 -0.56 -2.92 4.29
C TRP A 90 -1.78 -2.32 3.58
N ALA A 91 -1.75 -1.03 3.27
CA ALA A 91 -2.80 -0.37 2.49
C ALA A 91 -2.23 0.65 1.51
N THR A 92 -3.04 1.05 0.54
CA THR A 92 -2.71 2.07 -0.45
C THR A 92 -3.83 3.09 -0.54
N HIS A 93 -3.50 4.34 -0.83
CA HIS A 93 -4.46 5.34 -1.29
C HIS A 93 -4.22 5.62 -2.79
N VAL A 94 -5.28 5.58 -3.58
CA VAL A 94 -5.24 5.85 -5.02
C VAL A 94 -5.50 7.33 -5.23
N SER A 95 -4.54 8.04 -5.83
CA SER A 95 -4.68 9.48 -6.11
C SER A 95 -5.35 9.69 -7.47
N GLU A 96 -6.10 10.79 -7.62
CA GLU A 96 -6.63 11.20 -8.92
C GLU A 96 -5.50 11.68 -9.85
N ARG A 97 -5.58 11.34 -11.13
CA ARG A 97 -4.70 11.78 -12.22
C ARG A 97 -4.78 13.28 -12.49
N SER A 98 -5.97 13.86 -12.33
CA SER A 98 -6.21 15.30 -12.52
C SER A 98 -5.40 16.19 -11.56
N VAL A 99 -4.94 15.61 -10.45
CA VAL A 99 -4.17 16.28 -9.40
C VAL A 99 -2.65 16.12 -9.65
N GLN A 100 -2.26 15.31 -10.63
CA GLN A 100 -0.88 15.07 -11.01
C GLN A 100 -0.43 16.17 -11.97
N SER A 101 0.73 16.78 -11.68
CA SER A 101 1.32 17.73 -12.61
C SER A 101 1.91 16.95 -13.80
N SER A 102 1.57 17.35 -15.03
CA SER A 102 1.99 16.67 -16.26
C SER A 102 3.51 16.66 -16.50
N ASP A 103 4.26 17.48 -15.76
CA ASP A 103 5.73 17.61 -15.84
C ASP A 103 6.42 17.15 -14.55
N ARG A 104 5.65 16.83 -13.50
CA ARG A 104 6.17 16.52 -12.16
C ARG A 104 5.22 15.61 -11.39
N VAL A 105 5.73 14.45 -10.96
CA VAL A 105 5.04 13.53 -10.05
C VAL A 105 5.08 14.09 -8.63
N GLU A 106 4.43 15.24 -8.41
CA GLU A 106 4.36 15.89 -7.10
C GLU A 106 3.02 15.58 -6.42
N MET A 107 3.07 15.21 -5.14
CA MET A 107 1.88 14.94 -4.33
C MET A 107 1.30 16.27 -3.84
N SER A 108 0.09 16.62 -4.28
CA SER A 108 -0.56 17.85 -3.81
C SER A 108 -0.90 17.75 -2.31
N PRO A 109 -1.00 18.89 -1.58
CA PRO A 109 -1.45 18.90 -0.19
C PRO A 109 -2.80 18.22 0.01
N GLU A 110 -3.72 18.38 -0.95
CA GLU A 110 -5.04 17.75 -0.95
C GLU A 110 -4.95 16.23 -1.09
N SER A 111 -4.05 15.73 -1.96
CA SER A 111 -3.79 14.30 -2.09
C SER A 111 -3.21 13.72 -0.80
N LEU A 112 -2.31 14.44 -0.13
CA LEU A 112 -1.75 14.00 1.14
C LEU A 112 -2.81 14.00 2.25
N ALA A 113 -3.69 15.00 2.30
CA ALA A 113 -4.79 15.06 3.25
C ALA A 113 -5.79 13.90 3.04
N SER A 114 -6.13 13.59 1.78
CA SER A 114 -7.02 12.45 1.47
C SER A 114 -6.37 11.11 1.79
N ALA A 115 -5.06 10.98 1.58
CA ALA A 115 -4.30 9.82 2.00
C ALA A 115 -4.24 9.66 3.52
N ALA A 116 -4.10 10.76 4.27
CA ALA A 116 -4.15 10.76 5.73
C ALA A 116 -5.53 10.33 6.24
N GLU A 117 -6.62 10.83 5.66
CA GLU A 117 -7.98 10.39 6.00
C GLU A 117 -8.17 8.88 5.72
N THR A 118 -7.58 8.39 4.62
CA THR A 118 -7.58 6.95 4.31
C THR A 118 -6.80 6.16 5.35
N ALA A 119 -5.66 6.68 5.81
CA ALA A 119 -4.87 6.07 6.88
C ALA A 119 -5.65 6.02 8.21
N ASP A 120 -6.44 7.05 8.54
CA ASP A 120 -7.31 7.05 9.71
C ASP A 120 -8.39 5.97 9.62
N ARG A 121 -9.03 5.81 8.45
CA ARG A 121 -10.01 4.73 8.22
C ARG A 121 -9.37 3.34 8.37
N VAL A 122 -8.17 3.15 7.82
CA VAL A 122 -7.42 1.88 7.96
C VAL A 122 -7.03 1.64 9.42
N SER A 123 -6.64 2.69 10.14
CA SER A 123 -6.33 2.59 11.58
C SER A 123 -7.54 2.16 12.39
N ALA A 124 -8.72 2.74 12.10
CA ALA A 124 -9.97 2.35 12.74
C ALA A 124 -10.38 0.90 12.40
N ALA A 125 -10.13 0.46 11.17
CA ALA A 125 -10.50 -0.87 10.69
C ALA A 125 -9.55 -2.00 11.15
N THR A 126 -8.30 -1.67 11.47
CA THR A 126 -7.27 -2.65 11.85
C THR A 126 -6.92 -2.60 13.34
N GLY A 127 -7.25 -1.52 14.04
CA GLY A 127 -6.77 -1.24 15.39
C GLY A 127 -5.27 -0.87 15.45
N VAL A 128 -4.60 -0.71 14.31
CA VAL A 128 -3.17 -0.41 14.22
C VAL A 128 -2.98 0.99 13.66
N ASN A 129 -2.23 1.83 14.39
CA ASN A 129 -1.89 3.17 13.92
C ASN A 129 -1.19 3.11 12.56
N THR A 130 -1.88 3.63 11.54
CA THR A 130 -1.47 3.64 10.14
C THR A 130 -1.17 5.07 9.74
N THR A 131 -0.03 5.29 9.08
CA THR A 131 0.39 6.59 8.56
C THR A 131 0.80 6.48 7.09
N VAL A 132 0.94 7.63 6.42
CA VAL A 132 1.50 7.69 5.07
C VAL A 132 3.01 7.51 5.14
N LEU A 133 3.55 6.48 4.48
CA LEU A 133 4.97 6.10 4.54
C LEU A 133 5.73 6.31 3.23
N GLY A 134 5.03 6.56 2.15
CA GLY A 134 5.63 6.54 0.84
C GLY A 134 4.62 6.75 -0.26
N TRP A 135 5.10 6.57 -1.47
CA TRP A 135 4.34 6.75 -2.69
C TRP A 135 4.72 5.67 -3.69
N TYR A 136 3.85 5.48 -4.68
CA TYR A 136 4.14 4.65 -5.83
C TYR A 136 3.68 5.34 -7.11
N HIS A 137 4.34 5.02 -8.21
CA HIS A 137 3.86 5.34 -9.55
C HIS A 137 4.11 4.21 -10.55
N SER A 138 3.47 4.32 -11.73
CA SER A 138 3.62 3.35 -12.81
C SER A 138 4.58 3.82 -13.89
N HIS A 139 5.24 2.85 -14.50
CA HIS A 139 6.15 3.00 -15.64
C HIS A 139 5.60 2.16 -16.81
N PRO A 140 4.65 2.68 -17.61
CA PRO A 140 4.10 1.94 -18.75
C PRO A 140 5.13 1.87 -19.88
N LYS A 141 5.49 0.65 -20.32
CA LYS A 141 6.42 0.40 -21.43
C LYS A 141 7.82 0.98 -21.23
N ILE A 142 8.21 1.30 -19.99
CA ILE A 142 9.53 1.81 -19.63
C ILE A 142 10.13 1.00 -18.46
N PRO A 143 11.47 0.96 -18.32
CA PRO A 143 12.14 0.17 -17.29
C PRO A 143 11.71 0.55 -15.86
N VAL A 144 11.71 -0.42 -14.95
CA VAL A 144 11.29 -0.22 -13.54
C VAL A 144 12.26 0.61 -12.68
N VAL A 145 13.40 1.01 -13.23
CA VAL A 145 14.40 1.81 -12.51
C VAL A 145 13.98 3.27 -12.45
N PRO A 146 14.29 4.00 -11.36
CA PRO A 146 13.91 5.40 -11.22
C PRO A 146 14.64 6.29 -12.21
N SER A 147 13.92 7.24 -12.78
CA SER A 147 14.46 8.34 -13.59
C SER A 147 15.14 9.40 -12.71
N ALA A 148 15.80 10.36 -13.35
CA ALA A 148 16.38 11.52 -12.64
C ALA A 148 15.30 12.41 -11.98
N VAL A 149 14.08 12.42 -12.53
CA VAL A 149 12.94 13.14 -11.95
C VAL A 149 12.48 12.41 -10.69
N ASP A 150 12.31 11.09 -10.76
CA ASP A 150 11.89 10.26 -9.62
C ASP A 150 12.85 10.39 -8.44
N LEU A 151 14.16 10.37 -8.69
CA LEU A 151 15.18 10.52 -7.65
C LEU A 151 15.14 11.90 -6.99
N ARG A 152 14.86 12.95 -7.77
CA ARG A 152 14.71 14.31 -7.24
C ARG A 152 13.46 14.42 -6.37
N THR A 153 12.32 13.96 -6.87
CA THR A 153 11.03 13.92 -6.15
C THR A 153 11.17 13.12 -4.86
N GLN A 154 11.76 11.93 -4.94
CA GLN A 154 12.00 11.08 -3.78
C GLN A 154 12.90 11.77 -2.74
N ARG A 155 13.96 12.46 -3.16
CA ARG A 155 14.81 13.23 -2.25
C ARG A 155 14.04 14.36 -1.59
N GLU A 156 13.23 15.09 -2.35
CA GLU A 156 12.39 16.17 -1.82
C GLU A 156 11.38 15.64 -0.80
N HIS A 157 10.72 14.52 -1.05
CA HIS A 157 9.85 13.88 -0.06
C HIS A 157 10.62 13.43 1.18
N GLN A 158 11.79 12.80 1.03
CA GLN A 158 12.64 12.43 2.16
C GLN A 158 13.14 13.62 3.01
N GLN A 159 13.12 14.84 2.48
CA GLN A 159 13.46 16.07 3.22
C GLN A 159 12.28 16.62 4.04
N HIS A 160 11.05 16.40 3.59
CA HIS A 160 9.84 16.95 4.21
C HIS A 160 9.13 15.97 5.14
N PHE A 161 9.22 14.67 4.87
CA PHE A 161 8.57 13.61 5.65
C PHE A 161 9.53 12.92 6.63
N GLU A 162 8.98 12.03 7.45
CA GLU A 162 9.79 11.27 8.40
C GLU A 162 10.86 10.42 7.66
N SER A 163 12.03 10.29 8.28
CA SER A 163 13.07 9.34 7.84
C SER A 163 12.45 7.95 7.65
N GLY A 164 12.65 7.36 6.47
CA GLY A 164 12.02 6.10 6.09
C GLY A 164 11.02 6.19 4.94
N TRP A 165 10.83 7.38 4.35
CA TRP A 165 9.96 7.58 3.18
C TRP A 165 10.32 6.63 2.02
N VAL A 166 9.33 5.92 1.50
CA VAL A 166 9.49 4.85 0.50
C VAL A 166 9.03 5.31 -0.88
N GLY A 167 9.84 5.06 -1.91
CA GLY A 167 9.43 5.16 -3.31
C GLY A 167 9.26 3.77 -3.93
N LEU A 168 8.17 3.55 -4.67
CA LEU A 168 7.85 2.30 -5.35
C LEU A 168 7.51 2.55 -6.82
N ILE A 169 8.10 1.78 -7.73
CA ILE A 169 7.83 1.86 -9.18
C ILE A 169 7.23 0.55 -9.64
N VAL A 170 6.16 0.64 -10.42
CA VAL A 170 5.46 -0.50 -11.01
C VAL A 170 5.56 -0.40 -12.53
N SER A 171 6.42 -1.21 -13.13
CA SER A 171 6.59 -1.24 -14.58
C SER A 171 5.65 -2.28 -15.19
N VAL A 172 4.84 -1.83 -16.16
CA VAL A 172 3.74 -2.59 -16.78
C VAL A 172 3.72 -2.42 -18.29
N PHE A 173 3.00 -3.28 -18.99
CA PHE A 173 2.89 -3.29 -20.46
C PHE A 173 4.23 -3.51 -21.21
N ASN A 174 5.23 -4.08 -20.53
CA ASN A 174 6.50 -4.39 -21.20
C ASN A 174 6.33 -5.63 -22.05
N ALA A 175 6.83 -5.56 -23.28
CA ALA A 175 6.92 -6.68 -24.20
C ALA A 175 8.34 -6.74 -24.76
N GLU A 176 8.91 -7.94 -24.82
CA GLU A 176 10.17 -8.15 -25.51
C GLU A 176 9.88 -8.47 -26.97
N ALA A 177 10.48 -7.73 -27.91
CA ALA A 177 10.21 -7.90 -29.35
C ALA A 177 10.39 -9.34 -29.87
N ASN A 178 11.19 -10.14 -29.17
CA ASN A 178 11.55 -11.50 -29.57
C ASN A 178 10.83 -12.59 -28.77
N LEU A 179 10.09 -12.23 -27.71
CA LEU A 179 9.33 -13.18 -26.90
C LEU A 179 7.88 -12.74 -26.93
N ASN A 180 6.97 -13.66 -27.31
CA ASN A 180 5.52 -13.47 -27.17
C ASN A 180 5.08 -13.47 -25.68
N ARG A 181 5.89 -12.87 -24.79
CA ARG A 181 5.72 -12.81 -23.35
C ARG A 181 5.80 -11.35 -22.92
N GLY A 182 4.71 -10.85 -22.36
CA GLY A 182 4.73 -9.63 -21.58
C GLY A 182 5.39 -9.88 -20.23
N HIS A 183 5.97 -8.84 -19.63
CA HIS A 183 6.46 -8.89 -18.26
C HIS A 183 6.09 -7.61 -17.51
N CYS A 184 6.02 -7.72 -16.19
CA CYS A 184 5.88 -6.59 -15.28
C CYS A 184 6.93 -6.70 -14.19
N ALA A 185 7.26 -5.57 -13.57
CA ALA A 185 8.29 -5.50 -12.54
C ALA A 185 7.90 -4.49 -11.47
N LEU A 186 8.42 -4.70 -10.26
CA LEU A 186 8.24 -3.80 -9.12
C LEU A 186 9.60 -3.50 -8.51
N HIS A 187 9.84 -2.22 -8.22
CA HIS A 187 11.11 -1.74 -7.70
C HIS A 187 10.89 -0.78 -6.56
N CYS A 188 11.68 -0.91 -5.50
CA CYS A 188 11.60 -0.05 -4.33
C CYS A 188 12.94 0.65 -4.11
N PHE A 189 12.86 1.94 -3.81
CA PHE A 189 14.03 2.79 -3.76
C PHE A 189 13.92 3.94 -2.76
N GLN A 190 15.09 4.48 -2.43
CA GLN A 190 15.31 5.78 -1.83
C GLN A 190 16.29 6.58 -2.68
N ALA A 191 16.31 7.89 -2.46
CA ALA A 191 17.31 8.78 -3.03
C ALA A 191 18.36 9.12 -1.96
N GLY A 192 19.63 8.96 -2.31
CA GLY A 192 20.73 9.40 -1.45
C GLY A 192 21.00 10.91 -1.54
N PRO A 193 21.96 11.43 -0.74
CA PRO A 193 22.23 12.86 -0.66
C PRO A 193 22.50 13.58 -1.99
N ASN A 194 23.04 12.89 -2.99
CA ASN A 194 23.36 13.42 -4.31
C ASN A 194 22.36 12.97 -5.40
N ASN A 195 21.14 12.58 -4.99
CA ASN A 195 20.15 11.92 -5.85
C ASN A 195 20.65 10.57 -6.40
N GLU A 196 21.58 9.90 -5.72
CA GLU A 196 21.95 8.54 -6.10
C GLU A 196 20.81 7.57 -5.82
N HIS A 197 20.66 6.59 -6.70
CA HIS A 197 19.69 5.52 -6.54
C HIS A 197 20.13 4.56 -5.44
N ILE A 198 19.30 4.42 -4.40
CA ILE A 198 19.47 3.45 -3.33
C ILE A 198 18.35 2.42 -3.43
N GLN A 199 18.69 1.19 -3.82
CA GLN A 199 17.71 0.09 -3.83
C GLN A 199 17.37 -0.34 -2.40
N VAL A 200 16.08 -0.53 -2.13
CA VAL A 200 15.59 -1.03 -0.85
C VAL A 200 14.96 -2.42 -1.04
N PRO A 201 15.38 -3.45 -0.28
CA PRO A 201 14.77 -4.77 -0.32
C PRO A 201 13.27 -4.73 -0.01
N VAL A 202 12.49 -5.48 -0.79
CA VAL A 202 11.04 -5.65 -0.58
C VAL A 202 10.73 -7.12 -0.32
N HIS A 203 9.98 -7.36 0.74
CA HIS A 203 9.49 -8.69 1.11
C HIS A 203 7.98 -8.67 1.12
N VAL A 204 7.36 -9.49 0.26
CA VAL A 204 5.92 -9.75 0.36
C VAL A 204 5.72 -10.70 1.53
N VAL A 205 4.95 -10.25 2.51
CA VAL A 205 4.76 -10.97 3.79
C VAL A 205 3.28 -11.21 4.06
N SER A 206 3.01 -12.20 4.90
CA SER A 206 1.65 -12.50 5.35
C SER A 206 1.09 -11.39 6.24
N VAL A 207 -0.25 -11.31 6.33
CA VAL A 207 -0.93 -10.38 7.25
C VAL A 207 -0.50 -10.61 8.70
N ALA A 208 -0.29 -11.88 9.08
CA ALA A 208 0.19 -12.22 10.43
C ALA A 208 1.59 -11.66 10.73
N GLU A 209 2.47 -11.59 9.74
CA GLU A 209 3.80 -10.99 9.90
C GLU A 209 3.76 -9.46 9.94
N LEU A 210 2.83 -8.82 9.22
CA LEU A 210 2.65 -7.36 9.27
C LEU A 210 2.18 -6.89 10.66
N PHE A 211 1.43 -7.74 11.36
CA PHE A 211 0.82 -7.45 12.65
C PHE A 211 1.39 -8.28 13.80
N SER A 212 2.60 -8.85 13.66
CA SER A 212 3.19 -9.75 14.68
C SER A 212 3.31 -9.14 16.08
N SER A 213 3.27 -7.81 16.17
CA SER A 213 3.42 -7.02 17.39
C SER A 213 2.10 -6.47 17.93
N VAL A 214 0.98 -6.68 17.22
CA VAL A 214 -0.33 -6.08 17.54
C VAL A 214 -1.43 -7.11 17.26
N GLU A 215 -2.10 -7.61 18.32
CA GLU A 215 -3.45 -8.13 18.10
C GLU A 215 -4.37 -6.92 17.87
N PRO A 216 -5.12 -6.88 16.74
CA PRO A 216 -6.19 -7.85 16.54
C PRO A 216 -6.34 -8.44 15.12
N LEU A 217 -7.04 -9.56 15.06
CA LEU A 217 -7.59 -10.26 13.88
C LEU A 217 -8.71 -9.43 13.17
N GLN A 218 -8.41 -8.23 12.69
CA GLN A 218 -9.30 -7.52 11.78
C GLN A 218 -8.74 -7.55 10.35
N ALA A 219 -9.61 -7.89 9.40
CA ALA A 219 -9.22 -8.04 8.00
C ALA A 219 -8.70 -6.71 7.44
N LEU A 220 -7.62 -6.77 6.66
CA LEU A 220 -7.16 -5.61 5.90
C LEU A 220 -8.27 -5.16 4.93
N PRO A 221 -8.61 -3.87 4.88
CA PRO A 221 -9.58 -3.37 3.92
C PRO A 221 -9.05 -3.57 2.49
N ASP A 222 -9.91 -4.06 1.60
CA ASP A 222 -9.61 -4.12 0.17
C ASP A 222 -9.67 -2.70 -0.42
N SER A 223 -8.60 -2.29 -1.11
CA SER A 223 -8.50 -0.98 -1.77
C SER A 223 -9.22 -0.93 -3.12
N THR A 224 -9.67 -2.07 -3.66
CA THR A 224 -10.32 -2.16 -4.97
C THR A 224 -11.59 -1.31 -5.09
N PRO A 225 -12.51 -1.28 -4.11
CA PRO A 225 -13.66 -0.39 -4.16
C PRO A 225 -13.27 1.08 -4.24
N ASP A 226 -12.21 1.49 -3.54
CA ASP A 226 -11.73 2.87 -3.57
C ASP A 226 -11.09 3.20 -4.93
N LEU A 227 -10.31 2.28 -5.51
CA LEU A 227 -9.79 2.42 -6.88
C LEU A 227 -10.94 2.63 -7.88
N LEU A 228 -11.98 1.79 -7.84
CA LEU A 228 -13.14 1.92 -8.73
C LEU A 228 -13.85 3.26 -8.58
N ARG A 229 -14.05 3.72 -7.33
CA ARG A 229 -14.68 5.02 -7.05
C ARG A 229 -13.86 6.18 -7.61
N VAL A 230 -12.54 6.16 -7.43
CA VAL A 230 -11.64 7.20 -7.95
C VAL A 230 -11.73 7.26 -9.47
N LEU A 231 -11.61 6.12 -10.16
CA LEU A 231 -11.65 6.07 -11.62
C LEU A 231 -13.03 6.46 -12.19
N GLN A 232 -14.12 6.03 -11.55
CA GLN A 232 -15.47 6.45 -11.93
C GLN A 232 -15.66 7.95 -11.78
N ARG A 233 -15.15 8.53 -10.68
CA ARG A 233 -15.19 9.98 -10.45
C ARG A 233 -14.37 10.73 -11.51
N GLU A 234 -13.18 10.25 -11.85
CA GLU A 234 -12.34 10.85 -12.90
C GLU A 234 -13.03 10.88 -14.26
N ILE A 235 -13.63 9.76 -14.67
CA ILE A 235 -14.39 9.66 -15.92
C ILE A 235 -15.55 10.66 -15.90
N GLY A 236 -16.31 10.72 -14.79
CA GLY A 236 -17.40 11.68 -14.62
C GLY A 236 -16.92 13.14 -14.66
N ASN A 237 -15.79 13.45 -14.04
CA ASN A 237 -15.14 14.76 -14.08
C ASN A 237 -14.76 15.14 -15.52
N GLY A 238 -14.21 14.19 -16.29
CA GLY A 238 -13.85 14.38 -17.69
C GLY A 238 -15.04 14.77 -18.56
N VAL A 239 -16.20 14.10 -18.37
CA VAL A 239 -17.45 14.46 -19.07
C VAL A 239 -17.87 15.89 -18.73
N ARG A 240 -17.94 16.24 -17.44
CA ARG A 240 -18.32 17.59 -17.00
C ARG A 240 -17.41 18.67 -17.58
N MET A 241 -16.10 18.43 -17.55
CA MET A 241 -15.12 19.36 -18.12
C MET A 241 -15.37 19.62 -19.61
N VAL A 242 -15.71 18.58 -20.39
CA VAL A 242 -16.03 18.74 -21.82
C VAL A 242 -17.32 19.52 -22.00
N GLU A 243 -18.36 19.24 -21.21
CA GLU A 243 -19.62 19.98 -21.27
C GLU A 243 -19.42 21.46 -20.98
N GLU A 244 -18.66 21.80 -19.94
CA GLU A 244 -18.34 23.18 -19.58
C GLU A 244 -17.53 23.89 -20.67
N LYS A 245 -16.44 23.27 -21.15
CA LYS A 245 -15.56 23.85 -22.17
C LYS A 245 -16.21 24.03 -23.54
N THR A 246 -17.29 23.30 -23.81
CA THR A 246 -17.99 23.36 -25.10
C THR A 246 -19.31 24.12 -25.01
N GLU A 247 -19.51 24.89 -23.94
CA GLU A 247 -20.74 25.66 -23.69
C GLU A 247 -22.00 24.78 -23.81
N HIS A 248 -21.91 23.56 -23.28
CA HIS A 248 -22.94 22.53 -23.33
C HIS A 248 -23.36 22.13 -24.75
N ASN A 249 -22.43 22.13 -25.70
CA ASN A 249 -22.67 21.61 -27.05
C ASN A 249 -23.15 20.15 -27.01
N ALA A 250 -24.35 19.90 -27.52
CA ALA A 250 -24.99 18.60 -27.42
C ALA A 250 -24.22 17.46 -28.12
N ALA A 251 -23.49 17.75 -29.21
CA ALA A 251 -22.69 16.75 -29.91
C ALA A 251 -21.44 16.39 -29.13
N ALA A 252 -20.72 17.38 -28.59
CA ALA A 252 -19.54 17.16 -27.75
C ALA A 252 -19.90 16.42 -26.45
N ALA A 253 -21.00 16.81 -25.81
CA ALA A 253 -21.50 16.15 -24.59
C ALA A 253 -21.88 14.67 -24.85
N ARG A 254 -22.53 14.37 -25.99
CA ARG A 254 -22.82 12.98 -26.39
C ARG A 254 -21.55 12.17 -26.65
N ALA A 255 -20.56 12.75 -27.34
CA ALA A 255 -19.29 12.07 -27.60
C ALA A 255 -18.53 11.78 -26.30
N ALA A 256 -18.48 12.74 -25.37
CA ALA A 256 -17.84 12.58 -24.07
C ALA A 256 -18.53 11.48 -23.23
N ARG A 257 -19.87 11.45 -23.19
CA ARG A 257 -20.62 10.39 -22.52
C ARG A 257 -20.38 9.01 -23.15
N GLY A 258 -20.38 8.91 -24.48
CA GLY A 258 -20.09 7.65 -25.15
C GLY A 258 -18.68 7.12 -24.86
N LEU A 259 -17.68 8.01 -24.80
CA LEU A 259 -16.33 7.65 -24.39
C LEU A 259 -16.30 7.20 -22.92
N ALA A 260 -16.99 7.91 -22.04
CA ALA A 260 -17.11 7.55 -20.63
C ALA A 260 -17.74 6.16 -20.43
N GLU A 261 -18.79 5.83 -21.18
CA GLU A 261 -19.41 4.50 -21.16
C GLU A 261 -18.42 3.41 -21.57
N ALA A 262 -17.64 3.64 -22.63
CA ALA A 262 -16.59 2.70 -23.06
C ALA A 262 -15.51 2.51 -21.99
N GLN A 263 -15.03 3.60 -21.37
CA GLN A 263 -14.04 3.54 -20.31
C GLN A 263 -14.58 2.81 -19.07
N LEU A 264 -15.84 3.05 -18.67
CA LEU A 264 -16.46 2.36 -17.56
C LEU A 264 -16.61 0.85 -17.83
N TYR A 265 -16.91 0.46 -19.06
CA TYR A 265 -16.96 -0.94 -19.48
C TYR A 265 -15.58 -1.61 -19.37
N GLU A 266 -14.51 -0.93 -19.81
CA GLU A 266 -13.14 -1.42 -19.66
C GLU A 266 -12.73 -1.58 -18.19
N LEU A 267 -13.07 -0.60 -17.33
CA LEU A 267 -12.81 -0.68 -15.89
C LEU A 267 -13.53 -1.84 -15.22
N ASP A 268 -14.78 -2.10 -15.60
CA ASP A 268 -15.53 -3.25 -15.10
C ASP A 268 -14.80 -4.56 -15.47
N GLY A 269 -14.41 -4.71 -16.74
CA GLY A 269 -13.69 -5.89 -17.22
C GLY A 269 -12.29 -6.10 -16.61
N LEU A 270 -11.54 -5.02 -16.39
CA LEU A 270 -10.15 -5.07 -15.92
C LEU A 270 -10.04 -5.17 -14.39
N VAL A 271 -10.95 -4.54 -13.65
CA VAL A 271 -10.82 -4.39 -12.19
C VAL A 271 -11.98 -5.06 -11.45
N ALA A 272 -13.23 -4.80 -11.83
CA ALA A 272 -14.38 -5.28 -11.08
C ALA A 272 -14.66 -6.77 -11.30
N GLU A 273 -14.67 -7.22 -12.55
CA GLU A 273 -14.93 -8.62 -12.95
C GLU A 273 -13.95 -9.62 -12.32
N PRO A 274 -12.61 -9.42 -12.41
CA PRO A 274 -11.66 -10.34 -11.78
C PRO A 274 -11.84 -10.40 -10.27
N THR A 275 -12.07 -9.26 -9.63
CA THR A 275 -12.30 -9.16 -8.17
C THR A 275 -13.58 -9.89 -7.79
N ARG A 276 -14.66 -9.72 -8.56
CA ARG A 276 -15.93 -10.41 -8.34
C ARG A 276 -15.77 -11.93 -8.49
N LYS A 277 -15.05 -12.39 -9.51
CA LYS A 277 -14.77 -13.81 -9.73
C LYS A 277 -13.95 -14.40 -8.58
N GLU A 278 -12.91 -13.71 -8.13
CA GLU A 278 -12.10 -14.13 -6.98
C GLU A 278 -12.96 -14.28 -5.72
N LEU A 279 -13.81 -13.29 -5.43
CA LEU A 279 -14.71 -13.34 -4.28
C LEU A 279 -15.72 -14.50 -4.38
N LEU A 280 -16.35 -14.68 -5.54
CA LEU A 280 -17.39 -15.70 -5.75
C LEU A 280 -16.83 -17.13 -5.80
N LEU A 281 -15.67 -17.32 -6.42
CA LEU A 281 -15.13 -18.65 -6.72
C LEU A 281 -14.13 -19.13 -5.66
N CYS A 282 -13.44 -18.21 -4.97
CA CYS A 282 -12.40 -18.57 -4.00
C CYS A 282 -12.80 -18.18 -2.58
N SER A 283 -13.01 -16.89 -2.32
CA SER A 283 -13.13 -16.37 -0.94
C SER A 283 -14.44 -16.78 -0.26
N LEU A 284 -15.60 -16.62 -0.93
CA LEU A 284 -16.90 -16.95 -0.35
C LEU A 284 -17.07 -18.44 -0.05
N PRO A 285 -16.70 -19.38 -0.95
CA PRO A 285 -16.74 -20.80 -0.62
C PRO A 285 -15.87 -21.17 0.59
N ALA A 286 -14.64 -20.64 0.65
CA ALA A 286 -13.73 -20.89 1.77
C ALA A 286 -14.29 -20.36 3.10
N LEU A 287 -14.81 -19.13 3.10
CA LEU A 287 -15.44 -18.53 4.28
C LEU A 287 -16.68 -19.32 4.73
N ARG A 288 -17.54 -19.75 3.78
CA ARG A 288 -18.72 -20.57 4.11
C ARG A 288 -18.33 -21.91 4.72
N ALA A 289 -17.29 -22.56 4.21
CA ALA A 289 -16.78 -23.81 4.75
C ALA A 289 -16.22 -23.62 6.18
N GLU A 290 -15.49 -22.52 6.41
CA GLU A 290 -14.94 -22.21 7.73
C GLU A 290 -16.04 -21.87 8.75
N VAL A 291 -17.07 -21.11 8.35
CA VAL A 291 -18.25 -20.85 9.19
C VAL A 291 -18.93 -22.16 9.57
N ALA A 292 -19.21 -23.05 8.60
CA ALA A 292 -19.83 -24.34 8.87
C ALA A 292 -18.97 -25.21 9.82
N ARG A 293 -17.65 -25.18 9.67
CA ARG A 293 -16.70 -25.89 10.55
C ARG A 293 -16.76 -25.37 11.99
N LEU A 294 -16.77 -24.05 12.16
CA LEU A 294 -16.86 -23.39 13.47
C LEU A 294 -18.23 -23.64 14.14
N GLU A 295 -19.31 -23.61 13.36
CA GLU A 295 -20.66 -23.94 13.85
C GLU A 295 -20.74 -25.39 14.35
N ALA A 296 -20.13 -26.35 13.64
CA ALA A 296 -20.06 -27.74 14.07
C ALA A 296 -19.27 -27.90 15.38
N MET A 297 -18.09 -27.26 15.49
CA MET A 297 -17.31 -27.25 16.74
C MET A 297 -18.08 -26.66 17.92
N LEU A 298 -18.83 -25.58 17.69
CA LEU A 298 -19.65 -24.94 18.72
C LEU A 298 -20.79 -25.87 19.17
N ALA A 299 -21.41 -26.59 18.24
CA ALA A 299 -22.45 -27.57 18.55
C ALA A 299 -21.90 -28.73 19.39
N ASP A 300 -20.76 -29.30 19.00
CA ASP A 300 -20.10 -30.39 19.74
C ASP A 300 -19.74 -29.95 21.18
N ALA A 301 -19.13 -28.78 21.32
CA ALA A 301 -18.76 -28.22 22.63
C ALA A 301 -19.98 -28.06 23.56
N ARG A 302 -21.14 -27.64 23.02
CA ARG A 302 -22.40 -27.52 23.78
C ARG A 302 -22.94 -28.87 24.23
N THR A 303 -22.80 -29.93 23.42
CA THR A 303 -23.25 -31.27 23.79
C THR A 303 -22.33 -31.96 24.81
N SER A 304 -21.04 -31.59 24.84
CA SER A 304 -20.05 -32.12 25.79
C SER A 304 -20.01 -31.42 27.16
N ALA A 305 -20.79 -30.34 27.36
CA ALA A 305 -20.82 -29.60 28.61
C ALA A 305 -21.57 -30.42 29.71
N PRO A 306 -20.95 -30.68 30.88
CA PRO A 306 -21.60 -31.47 31.92
C PRO A 306 -22.84 -30.75 32.47
N SER A 307 -23.97 -31.47 32.53
CA SER A 307 -25.21 -30.99 33.14
C SER A 307 -24.94 -30.51 34.57
N ALA A 308 -25.05 -29.21 34.80
CA ALA A 308 -24.99 -28.63 36.13
C ALA A 308 -26.01 -29.34 37.04
N ALA A 309 -25.52 -30.14 37.99
CA ALA A 309 -26.34 -30.82 38.97
C ALA A 309 -27.15 -29.79 39.75
N LYS A 310 -28.48 -29.95 39.76
CA LYS A 310 -29.38 -29.11 40.56
C LYS A 310 -29.01 -29.25 42.03
N PRO A 311 -28.85 -28.14 42.78
CA PRO A 311 -28.67 -28.22 44.23
C PRO A 311 -29.97 -28.72 44.86
N SER A 312 -29.83 -29.74 45.72
CA SER A 312 -30.86 -30.35 46.57
C SER A 312 -31.29 -29.44 47.71
#